data_AF-A0A7S3V8P4-F1
#
_entry.id   AF-A0A7S3V8P4-F1
#
_cell.length_a   1.000
_cell.length_b   1.000
_cell.length_c   1.000
_cell.angle_alpha   90.00
_cell.angle_beta   90.00
_cell.angle_gamma   90.00
#
_symmetry.space_group_name_H-M   'P 1'
#
loop_
_entity.id
_entity.type
_entity.pdbx_description
1 polymer ?
#
loop_
_entity_poly.entity_id
_entity_poly.type
_entity_poly.pdbx_seq_one_letter_code
_entity_poly.pdbx_strand_id
1 'polypeptide(L)'
;GKCDDYTSYNTKECGWDGGDCDFYNSLVDCTVDKPHWLNSGVCTDEPPYNTEACGWGGGDCQRNPVDGYPNCFVHDPSEINNGNCNNIPPYITKECGRDGGDCDPVDGFPDCFVYRMGWRRL
;
A
#
# COMPACT_ATOMS: atom_id res chain seq x y z
N GLY A 1 0.28 -18.10 -13.36
CA GLY A 1 -0.90 -17.37 -13.82
C GLY A 1 -1.19 -16.28 -12.82
N LYS A 2 -2.40 -16.19 -12.31
CA LYS A 2 -2.85 -15.20 -11.32
C LYS A 2 -3.67 -15.95 -10.27
N CYS A 3 -3.57 -15.57 -9.00
CA CYS A 3 -4.38 -16.18 -7.96
C CYS A 3 -5.87 -15.80 -8.10
N ASP A 4 -6.72 -16.76 -8.48
CA ASP A 4 -8.17 -16.67 -8.42
C ASP A 4 -8.69 -17.31 -7.11
N ASP A 5 -8.95 -16.47 -6.10
CA ASP A 5 -9.31 -16.88 -4.74
C ASP A 5 -10.76 -17.38 -4.57
N TYR A 6 -11.53 -17.40 -5.66
CA TYR A 6 -12.84 -18.04 -5.68
C TYR A 6 -12.72 -19.51 -5.29
N THR A 7 -13.60 -19.92 -4.38
CA THR A 7 -13.62 -21.27 -3.78
C THR A 7 -13.68 -22.45 -4.76
N SER A 8 -13.96 -22.21 -6.05
CA SER A 8 -13.91 -23.25 -7.08
C SER A 8 -12.50 -23.50 -7.65
N TYR A 9 -11.61 -22.51 -7.60
CA TYR A 9 -10.25 -22.57 -8.15
C TYR A 9 -9.21 -22.69 -7.04
N ASN A 10 -9.33 -21.91 -5.97
CA ASN A 10 -8.42 -21.94 -4.83
C ASN A 10 -8.77 -23.05 -3.82
N THR A 11 -8.74 -24.29 -4.27
CA THR A 11 -8.94 -25.49 -3.44
C THR A 11 -7.70 -26.36 -3.43
N LYS A 12 -7.56 -27.23 -2.42
CA LYS A 12 -6.46 -28.19 -2.35
C LYS A 12 -6.46 -29.16 -3.54
N GLU A 13 -7.64 -29.58 -4.00
CA GLU A 13 -7.83 -30.49 -5.13
C GLU A 13 -7.39 -29.86 -6.46
N CYS A 14 -7.59 -28.55 -6.61
CA CYS A 14 -7.11 -27.76 -7.73
C CYS A 14 -5.65 -27.29 -7.54
N GLY A 15 -4.99 -27.72 -6.46
CA GLY A 15 -3.62 -27.32 -6.15
C GLY A 15 -3.49 -25.82 -5.90
N TRP A 16 -4.47 -25.20 -5.24
CA TRP A 16 -4.50 -23.76 -4.96
C TRP A 16 -4.38 -22.93 -6.23
N ASP A 17 -5.33 -23.15 -7.15
CA ASP A 17 -5.34 -22.56 -8.48
C ASP A 17 -4.05 -22.87 -9.28
N GLY A 18 -3.66 -24.16 -9.32
CA GLY A 18 -2.45 -24.59 -10.00
C GLY A 18 -1.14 -24.01 -9.42
N GLY A 19 -1.15 -23.65 -8.14
CA GLY A 19 -0.04 -23.05 -7.39
C GLY A 19 -0.04 -21.53 -7.43
N ASP A 20 -0.93 -20.89 -8.19
CA ASP A 20 -0.96 -19.43 -8.32
C ASP A 20 -1.36 -18.73 -7.01
N CYS A 21 -2.10 -19.42 -6.13
CA CYS A 21 -2.49 -18.92 -4.81
C CYS A 21 -1.61 -19.40 -3.64
N ASP A 22 -0.51 -20.12 -3.89
CA ASP A 22 0.33 -20.68 -2.82
C ASP A 22 0.88 -19.60 -1.87
N PHE A 23 1.34 -18.46 -2.42
CA PHE A 23 1.82 -17.34 -1.61
C PHE A 23 0.71 -16.78 -0.73
N TYR A 24 -0.46 -16.49 -1.31
CA TYR A 24 -1.60 -15.95 -0.58
C TYR A 24 -2.07 -16.90 0.54
N ASN A 25 -2.21 -18.19 0.26
CA ASN A 25 -2.65 -19.18 1.24
C ASN A 25 -1.63 -19.42 2.37
N SER A 26 -0.37 -19.01 2.18
CA SER A 26 0.64 -19.03 3.25
C SER A 26 0.50 -17.88 4.25
N LEU A 27 -0.24 -16.83 3.90
CA LEU A 27 -0.43 -15.62 4.69
C LEU A 27 -1.71 -15.70 5.55
N VAL A 28 -1.61 -16.37 6.70
CA VAL A 28 -2.76 -16.70 7.57
C VAL A 28 -3.56 -15.47 8.02
N ASP A 29 -2.90 -14.33 8.23
CA ASP A 29 -3.51 -13.10 8.75
C ASP A 29 -3.75 -12.02 7.67
N CYS A 30 -3.53 -12.34 6.39
CA CYS A 30 -3.73 -11.40 5.28
C CYS A 30 -5.14 -11.52 4.69
N THR A 31 -5.91 -10.44 4.78
CA THR A 31 -7.19 -10.33 4.07
C THR A 31 -7.09 -9.20 3.04
N VAL A 32 -7.21 -9.55 1.77
CA VAL A 32 -7.16 -8.62 0.63
C VAL A 32 -8.27 -8.97 -0.36
N ASP A 33 -8.79 -7.98 -1.08
CA ASP A 33 -9.86 -8.20 -2.08
C ASP A 33 -9.33 -8.79 -3.40
N LYS A 34 -8.03 -8.63 -3.68
CA LYS A 34 -7.38 -9.07 -4.93
C LYS A 34 -6.07 -9.81 -4.64
N PRO A 35 -6.11 -11.07 -4.21
CA PRO A 35 -4.91 -11.83 -3.87
C PRO A 35 -3.83 -11.88 -4.95
N HIS A 36 -4.21 -11.82 -6.23
CA HIS A 36 -3.26 -11.76 -7.35
C HIS A 36 -2.38 -10.48 -7.42
N TRP A 37 -2.63 -9.48 -6.58
CA TRP A 37 -1.74 -8.31 -6.44
C TRP A 37 -0.55 -8.61 -5.51
N LEU A 38 -0.68 -9.58 -4.62
CA LEU A 38 0.41 -10.03 -3.76
C LEU A 38 1.43 -10.82 -4.59
N ASN A 39 2.71 -10.51 -4.43
CA ASN A 39 3.81 -11.17 -5.15
C ASN A 39 3.60 -11.15 -6.68
N SER A 40 3.07 -10.03 -7.17
CA SER A 40 2.77 -9.81 -8.59
C SER A 40 3.97 -9.25 -9.36
N GLY A 41 5.01 -8.79 -8.65
CA GLY A 41 6.12 -8.02 -9.19
C GLY A 41 5.78 -6.54 -9.41
N VAL A 42 4.57 -6.09 -9.02
CA VAL A 42 4.13 -4.69 -9.08
C VAL A 42 3.94 -4.17 -7.67
N CYS A 43 4.63 -3.09 -7.33
CA CYS A 43 4.47 -2.48 -6.02
C CYS A 43 3.04 -1.97 -5.83
N THR A 44 2.43 -2.37 -4.71
CA THR A 44 1.11 -1.94 -4.27
C THR A 44 1.22 -1.43 -2.83
N ASP A 45 1.64 -0.18 -2.62
CA ASP A 45 1.87 0.41 -1.30
C ASP A 45 0.58 0.57 -0.46
N GLU A 46 -0.59 0.42 -1.07
CA GLU A 46 -1.87 0.55 -0.39
C GLU A 46 -2.13 -0.58 0.63
N PRO A 47 -2.50 -0.25 1.88
CA PRO A 47 -3.04 -1.24 2.79
C PRO A 47 -4.32 -1.88 2.22
N PRO A 48 -4.56 -3.19 2.44
CA PRO A 48 -3.76 -4.08 3.29
C PRO A 48 -2.59 -4.79 2.58
N TYR A 49 -2.39 -4.57 1.28
CA TYR A 49 -1.44 -5.33 0.44
C TYR A 49 0.01 -5.20 0.91
N ASN A 50 0.47 -3.99 1.22
CA ASN A 50 1.84 -3.75 1.71
C ASN A 50 1.90 -3.64 3.24
N THR A 51 1.44 -4.67 3.95
CA THR A 51 1.54 -4.78 5.41
C THR A 51 2.33 -6.00 5.83
N GLU A 52 2.82 -6.05 7.08
CA GLU A 52 3.53 -7.22 7.62
C GLU A 52 2.69 -8.50 7.54
N ALA A 53 1.38 -8.40 7.85
CA ALA A 53 0.45 -9.52 7.77
C ALA A 53 0.30 -10.06 6.34
N CYS A 54 0.42 -9.19 5.34
CA CYS A 54 0.40 -9.55 3.93
C CYS A 54 1.78 -9.74 3.31
N GLY A 55 2.81 -9.98 4.14
CA GLY A 55 4.17 -10.27 3.68
C GLY A 55 4.80 -9.14 2.88
N TRP A 56 4.41 -7.89 3.17
CA TRP A 56 4.85 -6.70 2.44
C TRP A 56 4.61 -6.80 0.92
N GLY A 57 3.44 -7.31 0.53
CA GLY A 57 3.07 -7.51 -0.86
C GLY A 57 3.93 -8.54 -1.60
N GLY A 58 4.64 -9.42 -0.89
CA GLY A 58 5.64 -10.30 -1.51
C GLY A 58 7.02 -9.66 -1.71
N GLY A 59 7.24 -8.45 -1.19
CA GLY A 59 8.48 -7.70 -1.37
C GLY A 59 8.55 -6.92 -2.69
N ASP A 60 7.42 -6.74 -3.37
CA ASP A 60 7.34 -6.05 -4.67
C ASP A 60 7.70 -4.55 -4.57
N CYS A 61 7.57 -3.96 -3.37
CA CYS A 61 7.88 -2.55 -3.11
C CYS A 61 9.31 -2.38 -2.57
N GLN A 62 10.24 -2.04 -3.47
CA GLN A 62 11.55 -1.55 -3.03
C GLN A 62 11.41 -0.16 -2.41
N ARG A 63 11.88 0.01 -1.16
CA ARG A 63 11.87 1.31 -0.47
C ARG A 63 13.16 2.08 -0.71
N ASN A 64 13.02 3.30 -1.21
CA ASN A 64 14.09 4.22 -1.57
C ASN A 64 14.12 5.42 -0.60
N PRO A 65 15.30 5.93 -0.24
CA PRO A 65 15.42 7.12 0.60
C PRO A 65 14.88 8.35 -0.12
N VAL A 66 14.37 9.32 0.66
CA VAL A 66 13.85 10.58 0.13
C VAL A 66 14.75 11.74 0.54
N ASP A 67 15.18 12.53 -0.44
CA ASP A 67 16.03 13.71 -0.21
C ASP A 67 15.31 14.74 0.68
N GLY A 68 16.00 15.23 1.71
CA GLY A 68 15.43 16.16 2.69
C GLY A 68 14.61 15.50 3.81
N TYR A 69 14.32 14.20 3.71
CA TYR A 69 13.59 13.43 4.72
C TYR A 69 14.40 12.19 5.16
N PRO A 70 15.38 12.33 6.07
CA PRO A 70 16.37 11.27 6.37
C PRO A 70 15.80 9.93 6.88
N ASN A 71 14.60 9.95 7.45
CA ASN A 71 13.93 8.75 7.97
C ASN A 71 12.73 8.31 7.11
N CYS A 72 12.57 8.91 5.92
CA CYS A 72 11.52 8.57 4.98
C CYS A 72 12.06 7.61 3.93
N PHE A 73 11.37 6.49 3.78
CA PHE A 73 11.64 5.49 2.76
C PHE A 73 10.34 5.09 2.09
N VAL A 74 10.20 5.39 0.79
CA VAL A 74 8.98 5.15 0.01
C VAL A 74 9.30 4.38 -1.27
N HIS A 75 8.31 3.83 -1.95
CA HIS A 75 8.56 3.15 -3.22
C HIS A 75 9.03 4.13 -4.30
N ASP A 76 8.29 5.23 -4.49
CA ASP A 76 8.58 6.26 -5.48
C ASP A 76 8.83 7.61 -4.81
N PRO A 77 10.10 8.03 -4.62
CA PRO A 77 10.42 9.33 -4.04
C PRO A 77 9.86 10.53 -4.81
N SER A 78 9.50 10.37 -6.10
CA SER A 78 8.93 11.45 -6.91
C SER A 78 7.50 11.83 -6.52
N GLU A 79 6.84 11.00 -5.71
CA GLU A 79 5.52 11.28 -5.17
C GLU A 79 5.55 12.25 -3.98
N ILE A 80 6.70 12.43 -3.33
CA ILE A 80 6.84 13.34 -2.18
C ILE A 80 6.99 14.80 -2.65
N ASN A 81 6.20 15.71 -2.09
CA ASN A 81 6.23 17.15 -2.44
C ASN A 81 5.99 17.38 -3.95
N ASN A 82 5.10 16.60 -4.55
CA ASN A 82 4.74 16.68 -5.96
C ASN A 82 3.49 17.53 -6.22
N GLY A 83 2.86 18.06 -5.17
CA GLY A 83 1.65 18.87 -5.24
C GLY A 83 0.36 18.07 -5.30
N ASN A 84 0.41 16.75 -5.14
CA ASN A 84 -0.74 15.86 -4.90
C ASN A 84 -0.63 15.29 -3.49
N CYS A 85 -1.76 15.02 -2.83
CA CYS A 85 -1.72 14.41 -1.51
C CYS A 85 -1.87 12.88 -1.59
N ASN A 86 -0.77 12.17 -1.36
CA ASN A 86 -0.67 10.73 -1.18
C ASN A 86 -0.93 10.36 0.29
N ASN A 87 -2.20 10.18 0.64
CA ASN A 87 -2.65 9.95 2.01
C ASN A 87 -2.45 8.51 2.53
N ILE A 88 -1.56 7.73 1.91
CA ILE A 88 -1.24 6.35 2.27
C ILE A 88 0.16 6.26 2.91
N PRO A 89 0.39 5.37 3.90
CA PRO A 89 1.74 5.05 4.34
C PRO A 89 2.55 4.40 3.19
N PRO A 90 3.87 4.62 3.12
CA PRO A 90 4.69 5.45 4.01
C PRO A 90 4.63 6.97 3.71
N TYR A 91 4.10 7.40 2.56
CA TYR A 91 4.09 8.82 2.13
C TYR A 91 3.47 9.77 3.18
N ILE A 92 2.35 9.39 3.77
CA ILE A 92 1.61 10.24 4.73
C ILE A 92 2.24 10.32 6.13
N THR A 93 3.31 9.58 6.39
CA THR A 93 3.95 9.54 7.71
C THR A 93 4.61 10.88 8.06
N LYS A 94 4.84 11.12 9.35
CA LYS A 94 5.52 12.36 9.80
C LYS A 94 6.97 12.38 9.34
N GLU A 95 7.59 11.22 9.24
CA GLU A 95 8.94 11.00 8.76
C GLU A 95 9.10 11.45 7.30
N CYS A 96 8.06 11.25 6.49
CA CYS A 96 7.94 11.71 5.10
C CYS A 96 7.32 13.11 4.97
N GLY A 97 7.22 13.86 6.07
CA GLY A 97 6.70 15.23 6.06
C GLY A 97 5.22 15.35 5.72
N ARG A 98 4.44 14.25 5.82
CA ARG A 98 3.07 14.15 5.31
C ARG A 98 3.02 14.46 3.83
N ASP A 99 3.63 13.56 3.07
CA ASP A 99 3.81 13.68 1.63
C ASP A 99 4.54 14.96 1.22
N GLY A 100 5.62 15.25 1.93
CA GLY A 100 6.43 16.44 1.67
C GLY A 100 5.73 17.77 1.96
N GLY A 101 4.58 17.74 2.63
CA GLY A 101 3.74 18.91 2.93
C GLY A 101 2.54 19.07 2.00
N ASP A 102 2.27 18.12 1.10
CA ASP A 102 1.12 18.19 0.18
C ASP A 102 -0.22 17.83 0.84
N CYS A 103 -0.16 17.17 2.00
CA CYS A 103 -1.32 16.76 2.78
C CYS A 103 -1.52 17.63 4.04
N ASP A 104 -2.63 18.37 4.07
CA ASP A 104 -3.01 19.23 5.19
C ASP A 104 -3.99 18.52 6.15
N PRO A 105 -3.89 18.75 7.47
CA PRO A 105 -4.86 18.22 8.43
C PRO A 105 -6.23 18.87 8.23
N VAL A 106 -7.30 18.10 8.44
CA VAL A 106 -8.67 18.61 8.42
C VAL A 106 -9.01 19.26 9.78
N ASP A 107 -9.60 20.45 9.74
CA ASP A 107 -10.06 21.16 10.94
C ASP A 107 -11.01 20.31 11.79
N GLY A 108 -10.64 20.06 13.05
CA GLY A 108 -11.41 19.22 13.97
C GLY A 108 -11.15 17.71 13.82
N PHE A 109 -10.34 17.30 12.84
CA PHE A 109 -9.94 15.91 12.58
C PHE A 109 -8.42 15.84 12.37
N PRO A 110 -7.60 15.99 13.43
CA PRO A 110 -6.15 16.19 13.34
C PRO A 110 -5.37 15.01 12.75
N ASP A 111 -6.00 13.83 12.67
CA ASP A 111 -5.43 12.62 12.09
C ASP A 111 -5.93 12.35 10.66
N CYS A 112 -6.80 13.21 10.13
CA CYS A 112 -7.27 13.16 8.76
C CYS A 112 -6.47 14.14 7.92
N PHE A 113 -5.73 13.64 6.92
CA PHE A 113 -4.87 14.43 6.05
C PHE A 113 -5.35 14.32 4.61
N VAL A 114 -5.56 15.46 3.96
CA VAL A 114 -6.16 15.55 2.62
C VAL A 114 -5.48 16.65 1.80
N TYR A 115 -5.76 16.65 0.50
CA TYR A 115 -5.31 17.72 -0.37
C TYR A 115 -5.86 19.09 0.07
N ARG A 116 -4.99 20.10 0.06
CA ARG A 116 -5.22 21.49 0.51
C ARG A 116 -6.47 22.18 -0.08
N MET A 117 -7.00 21.72 -1.21
CA MET A 117 -8.23 22.29 -1.81
C MET A 117 -9.53 21.58 -1.44
N GLY A 118 -9.49 20.46 -0.69
CA GLY A 118 -10.66 19.61 -0.47
C GLY A 118 -11.73 20.16 0.49
N TRP A 119 -11.39 21.08 1.39
CA TRP A 119 -12.29 21.54 2.47
C TRP A 119 -12.24 23.04 2.72
N ARG A 120 -12.32 23.88 1.69
CA ARG A 120 -12.80 25.25 1.93
C ARG A 120 -14.25 25.12 2.39
N ARG A 121 -14.50 25.39 3.68
CA ARG A 121 -15.87 25.67 4.16
C ARG A 121 -16.47 26.71 3.21
N LEU A 122 -17.57 26.35 2.54
CA LEU A 122 -18.49 27.34 1.97
C LEU A 122 -19.11 28.14 3.13
#